data_AF-A0A4Q8TX25-F1
#
_entry.id   AF-A0A4Q8TX25-F1
#
_cell.length_a   1.000
_cell.length_b   1.000
_cell.length_c   1.000
_cell.angle_alpha   90.00
_cell.angle_beta   90.00
_cell.angle_gamma   90.00
#
_symmetry.space_group_name_H-M   'P 1'
#
loop_
_entity.id
_entity.type
_entity.pdbx_description
1 polymer ?
#
loop_
_entity_poly.entity_id
_entity_poly.type
_entity_poly.pdbx_seq_one_letter_code
_entity_poly.pdbx_strand_id
1 'polypeptide(L)'
;MKKSNHQGKVLKDHKKVGKKFIPPLMQIDKMRETSFVNDRLPCLIWMSSLYLRLGDRNATKVIVDFIDTAYNCFEGEKIAPLQYMGSYTTLSDSKKNELYETLRTKPYFNDVLSNLEHQYHLLKSYPLAFLFSEHQYGIDREDAIEMLKEDVEALLDRLSSKATKVQVTAVYAEIISGRMKISAHIDLPDFNAIFKAPESDDAKRVASFARAHINGFAAASFLKEIGVPENNWPETFWNEAFDLDGCDNGY
;
A
#
# COMPACT_ATOMS: atom_id res chain seq x y z
N MET A 1 35.85 4.56 38.77
CA MET A 1 35.13 4.40 37.49
C MET A 1 35.34 5.63 36.61
N LYS A 2 36.11 5.52 35.52
CA LYS A 2 36.26 6.60 34.53
C LYS A 2 35.05 6.58 33.59
N LYS A 3 34.29 7.68 33.52
CA LYS A 3 33.26 7.90 32.48
C LYS A 3 33.97 7.92 31.13
N SER A 4 33.70 6.95 30.26
CA SER A 4 34.28 6.92 28.91
C SER A 4 33.70 8.04 28.06
N ASN A 5 34.57 8.94 27.60
CA ASN A 5 34.24 10.06 26.73
C ASN A 5 33.75 9.53 25.36
N HIS A 6 32.44 9.49 25.13
CA HIS A 6 31.82 9.03 23.87
C HIS A 6 31.84 10.08 22.75
N GLN A 7 32.57 11.18 22.92
CA GLN A 7 32.58 12.36 22.04
C GLN A 7 33.17 12.17 20.63
N GLY A 8 33.42 10.94 20.18
CA GLY A 8 33.88 10.68 18.82
C GLY A 8 33.31 9.43 18.17
N LYS A 9 32.38 8.70 18.80
CA LYS A 9 31.84 7.43 18.25
C LYS A 9 30.52 7.60 17.50
N VAL A 10 29.76 8.64 17.79
CA VAL A 10 28.45 8.88 17.17
C VAL A 10 28.70 9.57 15.82
N LEU A 11 28.22 8.99 14.72
CA LEU A 11 28.36 9.45 13.32
C LEU A 11 29.69 9.16 12.60
N LYS A 12 30.59 8.31 13.13
CA LYS A 12 31.85 7.96 12.41
C LYS A 12 31.63 7.41 11.01
N ASP A 13 30.56 6.62 10.85
CA ASP A 13 30.26 5.95 9.58
C ASP A 13 29.42 6.85 8.65
N HIS A 14 29.02 8.04 9.10
CA HIS A 14 28.28 8.99 8.28
C HIS A 14 29.24 9.80 7.40
N LYS A 15 28.94 9.90 6.11
CA LYS A 15 29.67 10.74 5.18
C LYS A 15 29.20 12.18 5.33
N LYS A 16 30.09 13.10 5.74
CA LYS A 16 29.79 14.52 5.81
C LYS A 16 29.88 15.15 4.41
N VAL A 17 28.78 15.73 3.92
CA VAL A 17 28.72 16.51 2.68
C VAL A 17 28.24 17.91 3.03
N GLY A 18 29.16 18.89 2.97
CA GLY A 18 28.90 20.25 3.46
C GLY A 18 28.57 20.25 4.97
N LYS A 19 27.37 20.72 5.32
CA LYS A 19 26.85 20.72 6.70
C LYS A 19 25.98 19.49 7.03
N LYS A 20 25.68 18.62 6.05
CA LYS A 20 24.79 17.45 6.22
C LYS A 20 25.63 16.19 6.47
N PHE A 21 25.19 15.36 7.42
CA PHE A 21 25.74 14.02 7.64
C PHE A 21 24.84 13.00 6.93
N ILE A 22 25.43 12.21 6.05
CA ILE A 22 24.72 11.19 5.26
C ILE A 22 24.94 9.83 5.93
N PRO A 23 23.87 9.16 6.41
CA PRO A 23 23.98 7.83 7.03
C PRO A 23 24.57 6.78 6.08
N PRO A 24 25.27 5.74 6.59
CA PRO A 24 25.86 4.67 5.78
C PRO A 24 24.91 4.07 4.74
N LEU A 25 23.67 3.76 5.13
CA LEU A 25 22.65 3.20 4.24
C LEU A 25 22.33 4.11 3.04
N MET A 26 22.26 5.42 3.27
CA MET A 26 21.98 6.42 2.23
C MET A 26 23.17 6.68 1.30
N GLN A 27 24.30 6.00 1.52
CA GLN A 27 25.46 6.04 0.62
C GLN A 27 25.44 4.89 -0.40
N ILE A 28 24.54 3.92 -0.26
CA ILE A 28 24.32 2.87 -1.26
C ILE A 28 23.66 3.51 -2.49
N ASP A 29 24.20 3.21 -3.67
CA ASP A 29 23.67 3.77 -4.92
C ASP A 29 22.18 3.45 -5.08
N LYS A 30 21.41 4.43 -5.57
CA LYS A 30 19.94 4.38 -5.72
C LYS A 30 19.14 4.12 -4.44
N MET A 31 19.75 4.17 -3.25
CA MET A 31 19.01 4.17 -1.98
C MET A 31 18.33 5.53 -1.79
N ARG A 32 17.00 5.51 -1.64
CA ARG A 32 16.21 6.71 -1.35
C ARG A 32 15.44 6.57 -0.05
N GLU A 33 15.30 7.69 0.65
CA GLU A 33 14.33 7.80 1.73
C GLU A 33 12.93 7.73 1.13
N THR A 34 12.00 7.10 1.85
CA THR A 34 10.62 6.96 1.41
C THR A 34 9.67 7.41 2.51
N SER A 35 8.68 8.19 2.12
CA SER A 35 7.63 8.71 2.98
C SER A 35 6.44 7.76 2.94
N PHE A 36 5.98 7.29 4.10
CA PHE A 36 4.77 6.46 4.12
C PHE A 36 3.57 7.25 3.60
N VAL A 37 3.38 8.49 4.07
CA VAL A 37 2.25 9.32 3.66
C VAL A 37 2.32 9.65 2.17
N ASN A 38 3.48 10.07 1.67
CA ASN A 38 3.56 10.52 0.28
C ASN A 38 3.62 9.35 -0.72
N ASP A 39 4.31 8.25 -0.37
CA ASP A 39 4.63 7.19 -1.34
C ASP A 39 3.80 5.91 -1.15
N ARG A 40 3.27 5.65 0.05
CA ARG A 40 2.67 4.35 0.42
C ARG A 40 1.20 4.40 0.73
N LEU A 41 0.76 5.41 1.46
CA LEU A 41 -0.64 5.60 1.79
C LEU A 41 -1.51 5.60 0.53
N PRO A 42 -1.19 6.34 -0.56
CA PRO A 42 -2.00 6.29 -1.79
C PRO A 42 -2.08 4.89 -2.40
N CYS A 43 -1.02 4.09 -2.29
CA CYS A 43 -0.99 2.73 -2.82
C CYS A 43 -1.87 1.76 -2.03
N LEU A 44 -2.14 2.05 -0.76
CA LEU A 44 -2.87 1.17 0.18
C LEU A 44 -4.26 1.71 0.53
N ILE A 45 -4.65 2.88 0.02
CA ILE A 45 -5.87 3.58 0.42
C ILE A 45 -7.15 2.75 0.16
N TRP A 46 -7.21 1.96 -0.92
CA TRP A 46 -8.35 1.06 -1.17
C TRP A 46 -8.56 0.00 -0.08
N MET A 47 -7.49 -0.48 0.54
CA MET A 47 -7.61 -1.42 1.65
C MET A 47 -8.18 -0.71 2.89
N SER A 48 -7.79 0.55 3.13
CA SER A 48 -8.34 1.37 4.22
C SER A 48 -9.86 1.43 4.13
N SER A 49 -10.38 1.66 2.92
CA SER A 49 -11.80 1.72 2.62
C SER A 49 -12.55 0.47 3.05
N LEU A 50 -12.04 -0.70 2.65
CA LEU A 50 -12.64 -1.98 3.00
C LEU A 50 -12.58 -2.21 4.51
N TYR A 51 -11.48 -1.84 5.16
CA TYR A 51 -11.33 -1.96 6.62
C TYR A 51 -12.28 -1.07 7.41
N LEU A 52 -12.57 0.14 6.93
CA LEU A 52 -13.50 1.06 7.58
C LEU A 52 -14.95 0.56 7.50
N ARG A 53 -15.32 -0.10 6.40
CA ARG A 53 -16.73 -0.37 6.08
C ARG A 53 -17.18 -1.83 6.20
N LEU A 54 -16.28 -2.79 5.97
CA LEU A 54 -16.59 -4.23 6.05
C LEU A 54 -16.21 -4.85 7.41
N GLY A 55 -15.41 -4.14 8.21
CA GLY A 55 -14.79 -4.67 9.42
C GLY A 55 -13.62 -5.62 9.13
N ASP A 56 -12.75 -5.81 10.13
CA ASP A 56 -11.42 -6.38 9.93
C ASP A 56 -11.40 -7.74 9.21
N ARG A 57 -12.25 -8.68 9.63
CA ARG A 57 -12.25 -10.05 9.11
C ARG A 57 -12.71 -10.11 7.65
N ASN A 58 -13.81 -9.41 7.34
CA ASN A 58 -14.36 -9.40 5.99
C ASN A 58 -13.44 -8.60 5.05
N ALA A 59 -12.94 -7.45 5.49
CA ALA A 59 -11.97 -6.66 4.74
C ALA A 59 -10.73 -7.50 4.38
N THR A 60 -10.13 -8.18 5.37
CA THR A 60 -8.97 -9.06 5.13
C THR A 60 -9.29 -10.12 4.08
N LYS A 61 -10.42 -10.81 4.23
CA LYS A 61 -10.83 -11.87 3.29
C LYS A 61 -11.03 -11.32 1.88
N VAL A 62 -11.77 -10.22 1.72
CA VAL A 62 -12.05 -9.62 0.41
C VAL A 62 -10.76 -9.16 -0.27
N ILE A 63 -9.87 -8.47 0.46
CA ILE A 63 -8.58 -8.00 -0.08
C ILE A 63 -7.72 -9.19 -0.53
N VAL A 64 -7.63 -10.22 0.30
CA VAL A 64 -6.87 -11.44 0.03
C VAL A 64 -7.41 -12.15 -1.22
N ASP A 65 -8.72 -12.42 -1.25
CA ASP A 65 -9.35 -13.16 -2.36
C ASP A 65 -9.26 -12.35 -3.67
N PHE A 66 -9.39 -11.03 -3.60
CA PHE A 66 -9.21 -10.13 -4.74
C PHE A 66 -7.79 -10.20 -5.31
N ILE A 67 -6.78 -10.05 -4.46
CA ILE A 67 -5.37 -10.08 -4.88
C ILE A 67 -4.98 -11.46 -5.41
N ASP A 68 -5.40 -12.53 -4.74
CA ASP A 68 -5.15 -13.90 -5.19
C ASP A 68 -5.78 -14.17 -6.56
N THR A 69 -7.05 -13.79 -6.74
CA THR A 69 -7.71 -13.86 -8.05
C THR A 69 -6.96 -13.08 -9.11
N ALA A 70 -6.51 -11.86 -8.79
CA ALA A 70 -5.80 -11.04 -9.75
C ALA A 70 -4.44 -11.64 -10.15
N TYR A 71 -3.71 -12.24 -9.22
CA TYR A 71 -2.47 -12.95 -9.55
C TYR A 71 -2.70 -14.23 -10.35
N ASN A 72 -3.78 -14.96 -10.08
CA ASN A 72 -4.13 -16.18 -10.83
C ASN A 72 -4.51 -15.88 -12.30
N CYS A 73 -5.08 -14.71 -12.60
CA CYS A 73 -5.30 -14.27 -13.99
C CYS A 73 -4.00 -14.12 -14.78
N PHE A 74 -2.87 -13.91 -14.12
CA PHE A 74 -1.59 -13.60 -14.75
C PHE A 74 -0.49 -14.56 -14.30
N GLU A 75 -0.85 -15.81 -14.02
CA GLU A 75 0.10 -16.83 -13.58
C GLU A 75 1.22 -17.01 -14.61
N GLY A 76 2.46 -17.08 -14.13
CA GLY A 76 3.65 -17.17 -15.00
C GLY A 76 4.11 -15.84 -15.61
N GLU A 77 3.33 -14.77 -15.48
CA GLU A 77 3.70 -13.45 -16.00
C GLU A 77 4.50 -12.60 -15.00
N LYS A 78 5.38 -11.76 -15.55
CA LYS A 78 6.06 -10.70 -14.81
C LYS A 78 5.17 -9.47 -14.76
N ILE A 79 4.40 -9.36 -13.69
CA ILE A 79 3.54 -8.20 -13.42
C ILE A 79 4.02 -7.41 -12.20
N ALA A 80 3.62 -6.15 -12.16
CA ALA A 80 3.75 -5.32 -10.98
C ALA A 80 2.98 -5.92 -9.78
N PRO A 81 3.41 -5.65 -8.54
CA PRO A 81 2.76 -6.10 -7.31
C PRO A 81 1.31 -5.58 -7.13
N LEU A 82 0.33 -6.43 -7.36
CA LEU A 82 -1.09 -6.06 -7.38
C LEU A 82 -1.71 -5.73 -6.02
N GLN A 83 -0.99 -5.91 -4.91
CA GLN A 83 -1.40 -5.38 -3.61
C GLN A 83 -1.33 -3.85 -3.53
N TYR A 84 -0.55 -3.20 -4.41
CA TYR A 84 -0.46 -1.75 -4.51
C TYR A 84 -1.35 -1.24 -5.64
N MET A 85 -2.28 -0.34 -5.31
CA MET A 85 -3.29 0.13 -6.27
C MET A 85 -2.69 0.72 -7.55
N GLY A 86 -1.60 1.48 -7.44
CA GLY A 86 -0.96 2.07 -8.62
C GLY A 86 -0.44 1.04 -9.62
N SER A 87 -0.20 -0.21 -9.22
CA SER A 87 0.24 -1.28 -10.11
C SER A 87 -0.79 -1.66 -11.18
N TYR A 88 -2.08 -1.42 -10.96
CA TYR A 88 -3.11 -1.65 -11.96
C TYR A 88 -3.02 -0.69 -13.16
N THR A 89 -2.36 0.46 -13.01
CA THR A 89 -2.10 1.38 -14.13
C THR A 89 -1.14 0.77 -15.17
N THR A 90 -0.34 -0.22 -14.78
CA THR A 90 0.64 -0.88 -15.65
C THR A 90 0.05 -2.02 -16.49
N LEU A 91 -1.21 -2.41 -16.23
CA LEU A 91 -1.91 -3.43 -17.01
C LEU A 91 -2.42 -2.86 -18.32
N SER A 92 -2.30 -3.63 -19.40
CA SER A 92 -2.95 -3.31 -20.68
C SER A 92 -4.47 -3.44 -20.59
N ASP A 93 -5.20 -2.82 -21.51
CA ASP A 93 -6.67 -2.89 -21.54
C ASP A 93 -7.19 -4.32 -21.67
N SER A 94 -6.50 -5.16 -22.47
CA SER A 94 -6.81 -6.60 -22.58
C SER A 94 -6.72 -7.31 -21.22
N LYS A 95 -5.68 -7.02 -20.43
CA LYS A 95 -5.49 -7.61 -19.10
C LYS A 95 -6.49 -7.08 -18.08
N LYS A 96 -6.81 -5.79 -18.15
CA LYS A 96 -7.86 -5.18 -17.31
C LYS A 96 -9.22 -5.82 -17.60
N ASN A 97 -9.53 -6.06 -18.88
CA ASN A 97 -10.77 -6.71 -19.28
C ASN A 97 -10.83 -8.18 -18.81
N GLU A 98 -9.76 -8.94 -18.98
CA GLU A 98 -9.66 -10.32 -18.46
C GLU A 98 -9.85 -10.38 -16.94
N LEU A 99 -9.21 -9.46 -16.22
CA LEU A 99 -9.33 -9.36 -14.78
C LEU A 99 -10.76 -8.96 -14.37
N TYR A 100 -11.38 -7.99 -15.05
CA TYR A 100 -12.77 -7.59 -14.83
C TYR A 100 -13.74 -8.76 -15.00
N GLU A 101 -13.66 -9.48 -16.12
CA GLU A 101 -14.51 -10.63 -16.41
C GLU A 101 -14.33 -11.74 -15.38
N THR A 102 -13.12 -11.92 -14.85
CA THR A 102 -12.88 -12.89 -13.78
C THR A 102 -13.47 -12.41 -12.46
N LEU A 103 -13.19 -11.16 -12.07
CA LEU A 103 -13.61 -10.59 -10.79
C LEU A 103 -15.12 -10.48 -10.67
N ARG A 104 -15.83 -10.10 -11.73
CA ARG A 104 -17.29 -9.91 -11.68
C ARG A 104 -18.08 -11.19 -11.39
N THR A 105 -17.45 -12.35 -11.54
CA THR A 105 -18.06 -13.66 -11.19
C THR A 105 -17.88 -14.02 -9.71
N LYS A 106 -17.09 -13.25 -8.95
CA LYS A 106 -16.72 -13.57 -7.57
C LYS A 106 -17.78 -13.04 -6.59
N PRO A 107 -18.05 -13.76 -5.49
CA PRO A 107 -19.08 -13.38 -4.52
C PRO A 107 -18.79 -12.06 -3.81
N TYR A 108 -17.52 -11.65 -3.71
CA TYR A 108 -17.09 -10.40 -3.07
C TYR A 108 -17.07 -9.20 -4.02
N PHE A 109 -17.41 -9.37 -5.30
CA PHE A 109 -17.25 -8.31 -6.30
C PHE A 109 -18.06 -7.05 -5.96
N ASN A 110 -19.33 -7.24 -5.58
CA ASN A 110 -20.19 -6.13 -5.19
C ASN A 110 -19.70 -5.42 -3.92
N ASP A 111 -19.14 -6.17 -2.97
CA ASP A 111 -18.52 -5.58 -1.77
C ASP A 111 -17.32 -4.70 -2.15
N VAL A 112 -16.54 -5.09 -3.16
CA VAL A 112 -15.43 -4.26 -3.66
C VAL A 112 -15.97 -2.98 -4.31
N LEU A 113 -16.95 -3.08 -5.21
CA LEU A 113 -17.49 -1.91 -5.90
C LEU A 113 -18.11 -0.91 -4.93
N SER A 114 -19.04 -1.34 -4.08
CA SER A 114 -19.79 -0.44 -3.20
C SER A 114 -18.91 0.27 -2.17
N ASN A 115 -17.77 -0.32 -1.79
CA ASN A 115 -16.88 0.25 -0.77
C ASN A 115 -15.73 1.08 -1.35
N LEU A 116 -15.55 1.06 -2.66
CA LEU A 116 -14.53 1.81 -3.39
C LEU A 116 -15.12 2.85 -4.35
N GLU A 117 -16.44 2.89 -4.55
CA GLU A 117 -17.06 3.79 -5.53
C GLU A 117 -16.75 5.26 -5.28
N HIS A 118 -16.55 5.68 -4.02
CA HIS A 118 -16.20 7.05 -3.67
C HIS A 118 -14.83 7.46 -4.19
N GLN A 119 -13.85 6.56 -4.17
CA GLN A 119 -12.55 6.83 -4.77
C GLN A 119 -12.66 6.95 -6.29
N TYR A 120 -13.45 6.09 -6.93
CA TYR A 120 -13.70 6.15 -8.37
C TYR A 120 -14.45 7.42 -8.78
N HIS A 121 -15.44 7.85 -8.00
CA HIS A 121 -16.22 9.06 -8.24
C HIS A 121 -15.34 10.32 -8.21
N LEU A 122 -14.33 10.36 -7.34
CA LEU A 122 -13.51 11.55 -7.11
C LEU A 122 -12.23 11.62 -7.93
N LEU A 123 -11.57 10.48 -8.16
CA LEU A 123 -10.21 10.42 -8.71
C LEU A 123 -10.28 10.10 -10.21
N LYS A 124 -9.84 11.06 -11.03
CA LYS A 124 -9.89 10.96 -12.50
C LYS A 124 -8.99 9.85 -13.03
N SER A 125 -7.83 9.67 -12.42
CA SER A 125 -6.83 8.68 -12.83
C SER A 125 -6.90 7.41 -11.97
N TYR A 126 -8.08 7.06 -11.45
CA TYR A 126 -8.24 5.95 -10.50
C TYR A 126 -7.76 4.61 -11.11
N PRO A 127 -6.75 3.94 -10.52
CA PRO A 127 -6.14 2.75 -11.13
C PRO A 127 -7.10 1.57 -11.31
N LEU A 128 -8.13 1.51 -10.47
CA LEU A 128 -9.17 0.47 -10.49
C LEU A 128 -10.43 0.89 -11.26
N ALA A 129 -10.41 1.99 -12.01
CA ALA A 129 -11.55 2.48 -12.78
C ALA A 129 -12.17 1.42 -13.73
N PHE A 130 -11.37 0.47 -14.22
CA PHE A 130 -11.84 -0.62 -15.08
C PHE A 130 -12.85 -1.56 -14.40
N LEU A 131 -12.94 -1.55 -13.06
CA LEU A 131 -13.94 -2.31 -12.32
C LEU A 131 -15.35 -1.68 -12.42
N PHE A 132 -15.43 -0.40 -12.77
CA PHE A 132 -16.64 0.41 -12.67
C PHE A 132 -17.26 0.73 -14.03
N SER A 133 -16.89 0.00 -15.09
CA SER A 133 -17.36 0.25 -16.47
C SER A 133 -18.88 0.28 -16.61
N GLU A 134 -19.61 -0.48 -15.79
CA GLU A 134 -21.07 -0.56 -15.74
C GLU A 134 -21.68 0.03 -14.45
N HIS A 135 -20.85 0.62 -13.58
CA HIS A 135 -21.30 1.10 -12.27
C HIS A 135 -21.98 2.46 -12.36
N GLN A 136 -23.10 2.61 -11.65
CA GLN A 136 -23.73 3.90 -11.42
C GLN A 136 -23.41 4.33 -10.00
N TYR A 137 -22.95 5.57 -9.84
CA TYR A 137 -22.69 6.14 -8.53
C TYR A 137 -23.96 6.09 -7.66
N GLY A 138 -23.83 5.54 -6.46
CA GLY A 138 -24.88 5.51 -5.44
C GLY A 138 -24.73 6.59 -4.37
N ILE A 139 -23.58 7.26 -4.32
CA ILE A 139 -23.26 8.32 -3.37
C ILE A 139 -23.12 9.69 -4.05
N ASP A 140 -23.43 10.76 -3.31
CA ASP A 140 -23.15 12.11 -3.75
C ASP A 140 -21.65 12.45 -3.62
N ARG A 141 -21.26 13.58 -4.22
CA ARG A 141 -19.84 13.97 -4.30
C ARG A 141 -19.31 14.40 -2.93
N GLU A 142 -20.13 15.09 -2.14
CA GLU A 142 -19.78 15.60 -0.82
C GLU A 142 -19.51 14.44 0.16
N ASP A 143 -20.41 13.45 0.22
CA ASP A 143 -20.24 12.22 1.00
C ASP A 143 -19.02 11.43 0.51
N ALA A 144 -18.81 11.36 -0.81
CA ALA A 144 -17.61 10.71 -1.36
C ALA A 144 -16.32 11.36 -0.84
N ILE A 145 -16.28 12.70 -0.75
CA ILE A 145 -15.11 13.44 -0.23
C ILE A 145 -14.87 13.10 1.23
N GLU A 146 -15.94 13.08 2.04
CA GLU A 146 -15.82 12.73 3.45
C GLU A 146 -15.31 11.30 3.63
N MET A 147 -15.84 10.34 2.86
CA MET A 147 -15.35 8.96 2.88
C MET A 147 -13.87 8.85 2.47
N LEU A 148 -13.41 9.68 1.51
CA LEU A 148 -12.00 9.70 1.12
C LEU A 148 -11.12 10.32 2.22
N LYS A 149 -11.59 11.37 2.91
CA LYS A 149 -10.90 11.96 4.06
C LYS A 149 -10.75 10.95 5.19
N GLU A 150 -11.81 10.20 5.52
CA GLU A 150 -11.76 9.11 6.50
C GLU A 150 -10.73 8.04 6.12
N ASP A 151 -10.68 7.63 4.86
CA ASP A 151 -9.72 6.64 4.37
C ASP A 151 -8.28 7.11 4.57
N VAL A 152 -8.01 8.40 4.29
CA VAL A 152 -6.68 9.01 4.43
C VAL A 152 -6.32 9.13 5.90
N GLU A 153 -7.21 9.67 6.74
CA GLU A 153 -7.01 9.86 8.17
C GLU A 153 -6.67 8.54 8.87
N ALA A 154 -7.39 7.47 8.50
CA ALA A 154 -7.15 6.10 8.96
C ALA A 154 -5.72 5.59 8.74
N LEU A 155 -4.99 6.15 7.77
CA LEU A 155 -3.63 5.76 7.42
C LEU A 155 -2.57 6.80 7.82
N LEU A 156 -2.92 8.04 8.18
CA LEU A 156 -1.96 9.09 8.52
C LEU A 156 -1.03 8.66 9.67
N ASP A 157 -1.59 8.12 10.75
CA ASP A 157 -0.79 7.43 11.75
C ASP A 157 -0.50 6.00 11.30
N ARG A 158 0.68 5.84 10.68
CA ARG A 158 1.23 4.56 10.22
C ARG A 158 1.27 3.49 11.33
N LEU A 159 1.40 3.89 12.59
CA LEU A 159 1.53 2.98 13.72
C LEU A 159 0.18 2.60 14.34
N SER A 160 -0.90 3.27 13.95
CA SER A 160 -2.25 2.96 14.40
C SER A 160 -2.63 1.51 14.11
N SER A 161 -3.62 1.00 14.86
CA SER A 161 -4.13 -0.37 14.66
C SER A 161 -4.61 -0.60 13.22
N LYS A 162 -5.31 0.38 12.64
CA LYS A 162 -5.89 0.26 11.29
C LYS A 162 -4.81 0.29 10.20
N ALA A 163 -3.92 1.28 10.23
CA ALA A 163 -2.79 1.35 9.30
C ALA A 163 -1.90 0.11 9.41
N THR A 164 -1.75 -0.45 10.61
CA THR A 164 -1.01 -1.70 10.81
C THR A 164 -1.71 -2.88 10.15
N LYS A 165 -3.02 -3.07 10.37
CA LYS A 165 -3.79 -4.15 9.72
C LYS A 165 -3.76 -4.06 8.20
N VAL A 166 -3.90 -2.86 7.64
CA VAL A 166 -3.77 -2.62 6.19
C VAL A 166 -2.39 -3.04 5.67
N GLN A 167 -1.31 -2.54 6.30
CA GLN A 167 0.06 -2.91 5.92
C GLN A 167 0.29 -4.42 6.01
N VAL A 168 -0.17 -5.06 7.09
CA VAL A 168 -0.02 -6.50 7.30
C VAL A 168 -0.82 -7.29 6.26
N THR A 169 -2.02 -6.85 5.91
CA THR A 169 -2.86 -7.51 4.90
C THR A 169 -2.23 -7.45 3.53
N ALA A 170 -1.64 -6.31 3.14
CA ALA A 170 -0.92 -6.18 1.87
C ALA A 170 0.21 -7.20 1.75
N VAL A 171 1.00 -7.38 2.81
CA VAL A 171 2.10 -8.35 2.85
C VAL A 171 1.59 -9.78 2.92
N TYR A 172 0.56 -10.03 3.74
CA TYR A 172 -0.05 -11.34 3.87
C TYR A 172 -0.61 -11.82 2.52
N ALA A 173 -1.32 -10.96 1.79
CA ALA A 173 -1.86 -11.25 0.47
C ALA A 173 -0.77 -11.62 -0.54
N GLU A 174 0.39 -10.96 -0.49
CA GLU A 174 1.56 -11.29 -1.33
C GLU A 174 2.17 -12.67 -1.00
N ILE A 175 2.18 -13.03 0.28
CA ILE A 175 2.69 -14.34 0.73
C ILE A 175 1.78 -15.46 0.24
N ILE A 176 0.48 -15.36 0.50
CA ILE A 176 -0.47 -16.43 0.17
C ILE A 176 -0.67 -16.62 -1.33
N SER A 177 -0.54 -15.55 -2.13
CA SER A 177 -0.60 -15.60 -3.61
C SER A 177 0.69 -16.15 -4.24
N GLY A 178 1.64 -16.62 -3.43
CA GLY A 178 2.90 -17.22 -3.90
C GLY A 178 3.89 -16.22 -4.50
N ARG A 179 3.64 -14.91 -4.34
CA ARG A 179 4.49 -13.84 -4.92
C ARG A 179 5.71 -13.54 -4.07
N MET A 180 5.66 -13.88 -2.78
CA MET A 180 6.82 -13.86 -1.90
C MET A 180 7.34 -15.28 -1.65
N LYS A 181 8.60 -15.55 -2.04
CA LYS A 181 9.29 -16.80 -1.69
C LYS A 181 10.03 -16.63 -0.38
N ILE A 182 9.64 -17.41 0.61
CA ILE A 182 10.25 -17.40 1.94
C ILE A 182 11.01 -18.71 2.12
N SER A 183 12.28 -18.62 2.52
CA SER A 183 13.09 -19.79 2.82
C SER A 183 12.49 -20.54 4.01
N ALA A 184 12.45 -21.87 3.95
CA ALA A 184 11.96 -22.73 5.03
C ALA A 184 12.73 -22.56 6.36
N HIS A 185 13.90 -21.94 6.33
CA HIS A 185 14.72 -21.66 7.51
C HIS A 185 14.37 -20.33 8.21
N ILE A 186 13.48 -19.53 7.63
CA ILE A 186 13.03 -18.27 8.23
C ILE A 186 11.84 -18.56 9.14
N ASP A 187 11.99 -18.24 10.42
CA ASP A 187 10.89 -18.21 11.38
C ASP A 187 9.97 -17.03 11.07
N LEU A 188 8.84 -17.31 10.41
CA LEU A 188 7.82 -16.30 10.13
C LEU A 188 6.92 -16.10 11.34
N PRO A 189 6.64 -14.84 11.73
CA PRO A 189 5.70 -14.57 12.79
C PRO A 189 4.26 -14.95 12.35
N ASP A 190 3.39 -15.30 13.29
CA ASP A 190 1.99 -15.59 12.99
C ASP A 190 1.23 -14.31 12.63
N PHE A 191 0.93 -14.13 11.33
CA PHE A 191 0.19 -12.98 10.83
C PHE A 191 -1.20 -12.82 11.46
N ASN A 192 -1.80 -13.90 11.99
CA ASN A 192 -3.07 -13.83 12.70
C ASN A 192 -2.99 -13.11 14.05
N ALA A 193 -1.78 -12.98 14.64
CA ALA A 193 -1.58 -12.32 15.92
C ALA A 193 -2.09 -10.87 15.91
N ILE A 194 -2.01 -10.19 14.76
CA ILE A 194 -2.52 -8.83 14.57
C ILE A 194 -4.04 -8.71 14.80
N PHE A 195 -4.79 -9.79 14.55
CA PHE A 195 -6.24 -9.81 14.72
C PHE A 195 -6.66 -10.42 16.06
N LYS A 196 -5.89 -11.39 16.57
CA LYS A 196 -6.25 -12.15 17.79
C LYS A 196 -5.66 -11.55 19.07
N ALA A 197 -4.46 -11.01 19.00
CA ALA A 197 -3.71 -10.49 20.14
C ALA A 197 -2.82 -9.30 19.72
N PRO A 198 -3.39 -8.13 19.40
CA PRO A 198 -2.66 -6.99 18.82
C PRO A 198 -1.49 -6.47 19.68
N GLU A 199 -1.57 -6.66 21.00
CA GLU A 199 -0.54 -6.22 21.96
C GLU A 199 0.58 -7.24 22.19
N SER A 200 0.46 -8.43 21.62
CA SER A 200 1.46 -9.51 21.76
C SER A 200 2.77 -9.16 21.07
N ASP A 201 3.86 -9.78 21.53
CA ASP A 201 5.16 -9.61 20.89
C ASP A 201 5.18 -10.15 19.46
N ASP A 202 4.40 -11.20 19.17
CA ASP A 202 4.23 -11.68 17.80
C ASP A 202 3.50 -10.66 16.91
N ALA A 203 2.45 -10.00 17.40
CA ALA A 203 1.80 -8.92 16.66
C ALA A 203 2.77 -7.77 16.37
N LYS A 204 3.64 -7.40 17.32
CA LYS A 204 4.70 -6.39 17.11
C LYS A 204 5.73 -6.86 16.07
N ARG A 205 6.10 -8.15 16.07
CA ARG A 205 7.00 -8.75 15.06
C ARG A 205 6.38 -8.70 13.67
N VAL A 206 5.13 -9.12 13.51
CA VAL A 206 4.39 -9.05 12.23
C VAL A 206 4.30 -7.61 11.73
N ALA A 207 3.91 -6.67 12.59
CA ALA A 207 3.80 -5.25 12.22
C ALA A 207 5.14 -4.68 11.76
N SER A 208 6.23 -5.01 12.46
CA SER A 208 7.59 -4.59 12.11
C SER A 208 8.05 -5.20 10.79
N PHE A 209 7.77 -6.49 10.57
CA PHE A 209 8.05 -7.19 9.33
C PHE A 209 7.33 -6.54 8.14
N ALA A 210 6.01 -6.32 8.26
CA ALA A 210 5.21 -5.72 7.19
C ALA A 210 5.70 -4.30 6.84
N ARG A 211 6.02 -3.48 7.85
CA ARG A 211 6.54 -2.12 7.65
C ARG A 211 7.90 -2.12 6.95
N ALA A 212 8.80 -3.02 7.37
CA ALA A 212 10.11 -3.17 6.74
C ALA A 212 9.98 -3.62 5.29
N HIS A 213 9.10 -4.58 5.00
CA HIS A 213 8.83 -5.07 3.65
C HIS A 213 8.29 -3.98 2.73
N ILE A 214 7.26 -3.24 3.16
CA ILE A 214 6.66 -2.16 2.38
C ILE A 214 7.66 -1.03 2.09
N ASN A 215 8.53 -0.70 3.05
CA ASN A 215 9.61 0.27 2.86
C ASN A 215 10.69 -0.26 1.90
N GLY A 216 11.09 -1.53 2.03
CA GLY A 216 12.09 -2.14 1.15
C GLY A 216 11.64 -2.15 -0.31
N PHE A 217 10.36 -2.42 -0.54
CA PHE A 217 9.73 -2.34 -1.85
C PHE A 217 9.65 -0.88 -2.39
N ALA A 218 9.88 0.14 -1.55
CA ALA A 218 9.75 1.56 -1.92
C ALA A 218 11.07 2.13 -2.43
N ALA A 219 12.13 1.69 -1.79
CA ALA A 219 13.51 1.93 -2.15
C ALA A 219 13.97 1.09 -3.35
N ALA A 220 13.12 0.16 -3.81
CA ALA A 220 13.36 -0.77 -4.91
C ALA A 220 13.44 -0.09 -6.28
N SER A 221 14.56 0.58 -6.54
CA SER A 221 15.05 0.89 -7.89
C SER A 221 15.17 -0.37 -8.79
N PHE A 222 15.14 -1.58 -8.22
CA PHE A 222 15.13 -2.85 -8.95
C PHE A 222 13.88 -3.04 -9.83
N LEU A 223 12.72 -2.43 -9.51
CA LEU A 223 11.51 -2.60 -10.33
C LEU A 223 11.72 -2.08 -11.76
N LYS A 224 12.41 -0.95 -11.88
CA LYS A 224 12.83 -0.38 -13.16
C LYS A 224 13.83 -1.29 -13.88
N GLU A 225 14.71 -1.97 -13.14
CA GLU A 225 15.70 -2.91 -13.70
C GLU A 225 15.09 -4.22 -14.19
N ILE A 226 13.96 -4.66 -13.61
CA ILE A 226 13.21 -5.84 -14.08
C ILE A 226 12.11 -5.49 -15.10
N GLY A 227 12.12 -4.26 -15.63
CA GLY A 227 11.22 -3.80 -16.70
C GLY A 227 9.80 -3.47 -16.25
N VAL A 228 9.56 -3.29 -14.95
CA VAL A 228 8.26 -2.85 -14.41
C VAL A 228 8.17 -1.33 -14.56
N PRO A 229 7.09 -0.80 -15.18
CA PRO A 229 6.91 0.65 -15.36
C PRO A 229 6.88 1.41 -14.02
N GLU A 230 7.28 2.68 -14.08
CA GLU A 230 7.26 3.56 -12.92
C GLU A 230 5.80 3.84 -12.49
N ASN A 231 5.54 3.70 -11.19
CA ASN A 231 4.22 3.91 -10.63
C ASN A 231 4.09 5.36 -10.13
N ASN A 232 3.43 6.20 -10.93
CA ASN A 232 3.21 7.61 -10.60
C ASN A 232 1.94 7.86 -9.76
N TRP A 233 1.21 6.78 -9.41
CA TRP A 233 -0.05 6.90 -8.67
C TRP A 233 0.04 7.74 -7.38
N PRO A 234 1.08 7.63 -6.54
CA PRO A 234 1.13 8.43 -5.31
C PRO A 234 1.14 9.93 -5.57
N GLU A 235 1.88 10.38 -6.59
CA GLU A 235 1.92 11.79 -7.00
C GLU A 235 0.57 12.22 -7.59
N THR A 236 0.02 11.42 -8.51
CA THR A 236 -1.30 11.67 -9.12
C THR A 236 -2.40 11.74 -8.08
N PHE A 237 -2.42 10.83 -7.11
CA PHE A 237 -3.39 10.80 -6.02
C PHE A 237 -3.37 12.11 -5.24
N TRP A 238 -2.19 12.57 -4.80
CA TRP A 238 -2.12 13.79 -4.00
C TRP A 238 -2.46 15.04 -4.81
N ASN A 239 -2.09 15.10 -6.08
CA ASN A 239 -2.48 16.20 -6.97
C ASN A 239 -4.01 16.24 -7.16
N GLU A 240 -4.63 15.10 -7.47
CA GLU A 240 -6.09 15.04 -7.64
C GLU A 240 -6.82 15.29 -6.32
N ALA A 241 -6.34 14.74 -5.20
CA ALA A 241 -6.94 14.94 -3.89
C ALA A 241 -6.84 16.40 -3.41
N PHE A 242 -5.73 17.09 -3.72
CA PHE A 242 -5.57 18.51 -3.41
C PHE A 242 -6.64 19.37 -4.11
N ASP A 243 -7.00 19.02 -5.34
CA ASP A 243 -8.04 19.72 -6.11
C ASP A 243 -9.47 19.47 -5.55
N LEU A 244 -9.68 18.46 -4.72
CA LEU A 244 -11.01 18.08 -4.22
C LEU A 244 -11.56 19.01 -3.14
N ASP A 245 -10.71 19.46 -2.22
CA ASP A 245 -11.12 20.25 -1.06
C ASP A 245 -11.17 21.76 -1.35
N GLY A 246 -11.04 22.14 -2.63
CA GLY A 246 -11.23 23.51 -3.09
C GLY A 246 -10.49 24.50 -2.21
N CYS A 247 -9.17 24.35 -2.06
CA CYS A 247 -8.35 25.41 -1.49
C CYS A 247 -8.63 26.69 -2.28
N ASP A 248 -9.51 27.53 -1.73
CA ASP A 248 -9.61 28.92 -2.12
C ASP A 248 -8.19 29.45 -1.93
N ASN A 249 -7.51 29.69 -3.05
CA ASN A 249 -6.24 30.38 -3.07
C ASN A 249 -6.53 31.82 -2.63
N GLY A 250 -6.70 32.00 -1.32
CA GLY A 250 -6.77 33.28 -0.64
C GLY A 250 -5.39 33.91 -0.62
N TYR A 251 -4.96 34.39 -1.79
CA TYR A 251 -3.89 35.37 -1.96
C TYR A 251 -4.35 36.47 -2.90
#